data_AF-A0A2M9FW04-F1
#
_entry.id   AF-A0A2M9FW04-F1
#
_cell.length_a   1.000
_cell.length_b   1.000
_cell.length_c   1.000
_cell.angle_alpha   90.00
_cell.angle_beta   90.00
_cell.angle_gamma   90.00
#
_symmetry.space_group_name_H-M   'P 1'
#
loop_
_entity.id
_entity.type
_entity.pdbx_description
1 polymer ?
#
loop_
_entity_poly.entity_id
_entity_poly.type
_entity_poly.pdbx_seq_one_letter_code
_entity_poly.pdbx_strand_id
1 'polypeptide(L)'
;MSGDRDDGQKRRRAAQRRRARSGEDQGRARPEGDHPNDGNGDDYEVGFGKPPRSTRFQKGRSGNPRGRPKKPKPKPKPIELADAPSDYFLEQEAYRLLKFRENGEEVELPASQAVVRSAIMSALKGNRLSQRYVIEHLEQKEAARQQLKIERYRRLEAAKRDGQQVLAACGRSGKPEPELLPHPDDVILDPNTLDARVIGPSSAAEARRCAHRIALRAHLLHRAAHADRYGATRSGSSIATGRSGWLLLAQVLNLGLPPRLQWTDQDMTSALMRYAALPKRDSARQIETEGERLAHEWQAMKSLPPELERQIKELIGQVMPAAMD
;
A
#
# COMPACT_ATOMS: atom_id res chain seq x y z
N MET A 1 -70.91 -33.74 35.11
CA MET A 1 -70.55 -35.04 34.55
C MET A 1 -69.21 -34.85 33.83
N SER A 2 -68.06 -35.13 34.48
CA SER A 2 -67.42 -36.46 34.65
C SER A 2 -66.89 -37.00 33.31
N GLY A 3 -65.62 -37.40 33.12
CA GLY A 3 -64.41 -37.53 33.95
C GLY A 3 -63.17 -37.43 33.01
N ASP A 4 -61.92 -37.21 33.40
CA ASP A 4 -61.09 -37.65 34.54
C ASP A 4 -60.51 -39.07 34.41
N ARG A 5 -59.19 -39.14 34.68
CA ARG A 5 -58.30 -40.31 34.98
C ARG A 5 -57.73 -41.10 33.80
N ASP A 6 -56.53 -41.66 33.83
CA ASP A 6 -55.40 -41.82 34.78
C ASP A 6 -54.25 -42.39 33.89
N ASP A 7 -52.96 -42.48 34.20
CA ASP A 7 -52.28 -42.61 35.47
C ASP A 7 -50.78 -42.35 35.22
N GLY A 8 -50.12 -41.68 36.15
CA GLY A 8 -48.66 -41.63 36.20
C GLY A 8 -48.15 -42.57 37.27
N GLN A 9 -46.93 -43.11 37.13
CA GLN A 9 -46.16 -43.49 38.31
C GLN A 9 -44.64 -43.45 38.12
N LYS A 10 -44.05 -42.66 39.02
CA LYS A 10 -42.62 -42.52 39.37
C LYS A 10 -42.05 -43.81 39.97
N ARG A 11 -40.71 -44.00 39.86
CA ARG A 11 -39.76 -44.42 40.93
C ARG A 11 -38.35 -44.62 40.31
N ARG A 12 -37.34 -43.77 40.63
CA ARG A 12 -36.40 -43.75 41.78
C ARG A 12 -35.15 -44.65 41.63
N ARG A 13 -33.99 -43.97 41.50
CA ARG A 13 -32.63 -44.16 42.09
C ARG A 13 -31.98 -45.56 42.12
N ALA A 14 -30.74 -45.64 41.63
CA ALA A 14 -29.58 -46.12 42.41
C ALA A 14 -28.23 -45.71 41.77
N ALA A 15 -27.29 -45.31 42.62
CA ALA A 15 -25.92 -44.95 42.31
C ALA A 15 -25.01 -46.19 42.30
N GLN A 16 -23.82 -46.10 41.68
CA GLN A 16 -22.50 -46.50 42.24
C GLN A 16 -21.37 -46.29 41.20
N ARG A 17 -20.45 -45.36 41.50
CA ARG A 17 -19.02 -45.59 41.88
C ARG A 17 -18.05 -45.73 40.70
N ARG A 18 -17.27 -44.67 40.44
CA ARG A 18 -15.87 -44.45 40.91
C ARG A 18 -14.86 -45.44 40.32
N ARG A 19 -13.89 -44.92 39.55
CA ARG A 19 -12.46 -44.95 39.90
C ARG A 19 -11.63 -44.08 38.96
N ALA A 20 -11.06 -43.02 39.55
CA ALA A 20 -9.81 -42.40 39.12
C ALA A 20 -8.65 -43.11 39.82
N ARG A 21 -7.50 -43.22 39.14
CA ARG A 21 -6.11 -43.45 39.60
C ARG A 21 -5.27 -43.15 38.35
N SER A 22 -4.44 -42.11 38.20
CA SER A 22 -3.38 -41.53 39.03
C SER A 22 -2.53 -42.57 39.76
N GLY A 23 -1.25 -42.64 39.39
CA GLY A 23 -0.26 -43.55 39.92
C GLY A 23 1.03 -43.41 39.13
N GLU A 24 1.85 -42.46 39.56
CA GLU A 24 3.24 -42.26 39.15
C GLU A 24 4.11 -43.50 39.44
N ASP A 25 5.14 -43.61 38.61
CA ASP A 25 6.51 -43.99 38.92
C ASP A 25 6.77 -45.02 40.04
N GLN A 26 7.29 -46.19 39.64
CA GLN A 26 8.33 -46.86 40.42
C GLN A 26 9.07 -47.89 39.57
N GLY A 27 10.38 -47.69 39.51
CA GLY A 27 11.32 -48.52 38.77
C GLY A 27 11.28 -49.99 39.14
N ARG A 28 11.44 -50.82 38.11
CA ARG A 28 12.03 -52.15 38.25
C ARG A 28 13.45 -52.10 37.71
N ALA A 29 14.38 -52.23 38.63
CA ALA A 29 15.79 -52.47 38.37
C ALA A 29 16.03 -53.94 37.99
N ARG A 30 16.99 -54.12 37.06
CA ARG A 30 17.99 -55.20 36.92
C ARG A 30 17.51 -56.59 36.40
N PRO A 31 18.35 -57.29 35.61
CA PRO A 31 19.72 -57.65 35.97
C PRO A 31 20.83 -57.18 35.03
N GLU A 32 21.98 -56.94 35.66
CA GLU A 32 23.32 -56.95 35.08
C GLU A 32 23.74 -58.40 34.73
N GLY A 33 24.59 -58.55 33.71
CA GLY A 33 25.17 -59.82 33.22
C GLY A 33 24.48 -60.30 31.94
N ASP A 34 25.09 -60.36 30.75
CA ASP A 34 26.48 -60.64 30.42
C ASP A 34 26.99 -59.74 29.29
N HIS A 35 28.19 -59.20 29.46
CA HIS A 35 29.04 -58.89 28.32
C HIS A 35 29.74 -60.20 27.90
N PRO A 36 29.65 -60.59 26.63
CA PRO A 36 30.86 -60.96 25.92
C PRO A 36 31.07 -59.98 24.78
N ASN A 37 32.17 -59.27 24.91
CA ASN A 37 32.83 -58.59 23.83
C ASN A 37 33.23 -59.61 22.74
N ASP A 38 32.89 -59.27 21.50
CA ASP A 38 33.53 -59.57 20.23
C ASP A 38 34.10 -60.97 19.97
N GLY A 39 33.44 -61.71 19.08
CA GLY A 39 34.00 -62.90 18.46
C GLY A 39 33.15 -63.47 17.34
N ASN A 40 33.29 -62.90 16.14
CA ASN A 40 33.27 -63.59 14.83
C ASN A 40 32.02 -64.38 14.38
N GLY A 41 31.51 -64.05 13.18
CA GLY A 41 30.85 -65.01 12.28
C GLY A 41 29.36 -65.33 12.51
N ASP A 42 28.52 -64.82 11.62
CA ASP A 42 27.45 -65.54 10.94
C ASP A 42 26.57 -66.55 11.73
N ASP A 43 25.56 -66.05 12.45
CA ASP A 43 24.16 -66.48 12.25
C ASP A 43 23.19 -65.68 13.14
N TYR A 44 22.39 -64.77 12.56
CA TYR A 44 21.32 -64.08 13.28
C TYR A 44 19.98 -64.76 12.98
N GLU A 45 19.58 -65.70 13.82
CA GLU A 45 18.32 -66.43 13.66
C GLU A 45 17.11 -65.51 13.89
N VAL A 46 16.28 -65.38 12.85
CA VAL A 46 15.07 -64.56 12.83
C VAL A 46 13.88 -65.35 13.38
N GLY A 47 13.15 -64.75 14.32
CA GLY A 47 12.01 -65.39 14.99
C GLY A 47 10.97 -64.36 15.45
N PHE A 48 9.90 -64.83 16.12
CA PHE A 48 8.80 -63.94 16.55
C PHE A 48 9.32 -62.81 17.45
N GLY A 49 9.02 -61.56 17.07
CA GLY A 49 9.52 -60.36 17.77
C GLY A 49 10.96 -59.95 17.45
N LYS A 50 11.68 -60.67 16.58
CA LYS A 50 13.07 -60.39 16.18
C LYS A 50 13.17 -60.15 14.67
N PRO A 51 12.93 -58.92 14.17
CA PRO A 51 12.95 -58.64 12.73
C PRO A 51 14.37 -58.80 12.14
N PRO A 52 14.52 -59.22 10.86
CA PRO A 52 15.83 -59.41 10.23
C PRO A 52 16.70 -58.16 10.30
N ARG A 53 18.00 -58.30 10.56
CA ARG A 53 18.91 -57.14 10.65
C ARG A 53 19.03 -56.38 9.33
N SER A 54 18.96 -57.09 8.20
CA SER A 54 19.08 -56.52 6.84
C SER A 54 17.97 -55.55 6.47
N THR A 55 16.78 -55.65 7.09
CA THR A 55 15.60 -54.84 6.75
C THR A 55 15.24 -53.80 7.83
N ARG A 56 16.04 -53.67 8.90
CA ARG A 56 15.84 -52.63 9.91
C ARG A 56 16.28 -51.27 9.39
N PHE A 57 15.51 -50.23 9.71
CA PHE A 57 15.93 -48.87 9.46
C PHE A 57 17.21 -48.55 10.25
N GLN A 58 18.18 -47.92 9.58
CA GLN A 58 19.40 -47.45 10.25
C GLN A 58 19.05 -46.37 11.27
N LYS A 59 19.66 -46.44 12.47
CA LYS A 59 19.47 -45.43 13.52
C LYS A 59 19.86 -44.06 12.96
N GLY A 60 18.91 -43.12 12.98
CA GLY A 60 19.08 -41.76 12.44
C GLY A 60 18.56 -41.56 11.01
N ARG A 61 18.11 -42.61 10.31
CA ARG A 61 17.55 -42.50 8.95
C ARG A 61 16.11 -43.00 8.91
N SER A 62 15.15 -42.07 8.79
CA SER A 62 13.74 -42.41 8.58
C SER A 62 13.54 -43.06 7.21
N GLY A 63 12.75 -44.13 7.16
CA GLY A 63 12.35 -44.79 5.90
C GLY A 63 11.48 -43.93 4.97
N ASN A 64 10.98 -42.79 5.49
CA ASN A 64 10.30 -41.79 4.69
C ASN A 64 11.01 -40.43 4.84
N PRO A 65 12.05 -40.16 4.05
CA PRO A 65 12.81 -38.91 4.13
C PRO A 65 11.99 -37.66 3.76
N ARG A 66 10.87 -37.82 3.03
CA ARG A 66 9.94 -36.72 2.70
C ARG A 66 8.85 -36.51 3.75
N GLY A 67 8.80 -37.36 4.78
CA GLY A 67 7.77 -37.33 5.80
C GLY A 67 6.37 -37.66 5.27
N ARG A 68 5.40 -37.72 6.18
CA ARG A 68 3.99 -37.84 5.81
C ARG A 68 3.56 -36.56 5.08
N PRO A 69 2.89 -36.64 3.92
CA PRO A 69 2.37 -35.45 3.23
C PRO A 69 1.53 -34.60 4.18
N LYS A 70 1.75 -33.28 4.18
CA LYS A 70 0.95 -32.35 5.00
C LYS A 70 -0.52 -32.47 4.57
N LYS A 71 -1.43 -32.56 5.55
CA LYS A 71 -2.88 -32.53 5.27
C LYS A 71 -3.17 -31.27 4.43
N PRO A 72 -3.97 -31.36 3.35
CA PRO A 72 -4.39 -30.19 2.61
C PRO A 72 -5.05 -29.21 3.59
N LYS A 73 -4.75 -27.92 3.45
CA LYS A 73 -5.45 -26.87 4.21
C LYS A 73 -6.95 -27.07 4.00
N PRO A 74 -7.80 -26.88 5.03
CA PRO A 74 -9.24 -26.94 4.84
C PRO A 74 -9.59 -25.98 3.70
N LYS A 75 -10.31 -26.48 2.69
CA LYS A 75 -10.92 -25.61 1.68
C LYS A 75 -11.79 -24.60 2.47
N PRO A 76 -11.73 -23.30 2.15
CA PRO A 76 -12.63 -22.35 2.78
C PRO A 76 -14.04 -22.91 2.66
N LYS A 77 -14.77 -22.95 3.79
CA LYS A 77 -16.16 -23.40 3.78
C LYS A 77 -16.91 -22.54 2.73
N PRO A 78 -17.77 -23.13 1.89
CA PRO A 78 -18.70 -22.33 1.11
C PRO A 78 -19.43 -21.41 2.09
N ILE A 79 -19.27 -20.10 1.91
CA ILE A 79 -20.00 -19.12 2.70
C ILE A 79 -21.44 -19.21 2.20
N GLU A 80 -22.38 -19.52 3.09
CA GLU A 80 -23.79 -19.57 2.74
C GLU A 80 -24.28 -18.13 2.47
N LEU A 81 -25.11 -17.96 1.44
CA LEU A 81 -25.61 -16.66 0.95
C LEU A 81 -26.37 -15.85 2.03
N ALA A 82 -26.67 -16.46 3.18
CA ALA A 82 -27.39 -15.88 4.30
C ALA A 82 -26.53 -14.98 5.23
N ASP A 83 -25.19 -15.09 5.18
CA ASP A 83 -24.33 -14.57 6.26
C ASP A 83 -23.43 -13.37 5.89
N ALA A 84 -23.54 -12.82 4.67
CA ALA A 84 -22.79 -11.63 4.24
C ALA A 84 -23.71 -10.59 3.59
N PRO A 85 -23.43 -9.26 3.71
CA PRO A 85 -24.05 -8.26 2.84
C PRO A 85 -23.84 -8.71 1.39
N SER A 86 -24.92 -8.78 0.61
CA SER A 86 -24.92 -9.29 -0.77
C SER A 86 -23.77 -8.74 -1.62
N ASP A 87 -23.39 -7.49 -1.38
CA ASP A 87 -22.39 -6.75 -2.14
C ASP A 87 -20.98 -7.23 -1.81
N TYR A 88 -20.68 -7.55 -0.55
CA TYR A 88 -19.37 -8.07 -0.14
C TYR A 88 -19.11 -9.46 -0.73
N PHE A 89 -20.12 -10.33 -0.72
CA PHE A 89 -19.98 -11.67 -1.32
C PHE A 89 -19.85 -11.60 -2.85
N LEU A 90 -20.65 -10.74 -3.50
CA LEU A 90 -20.56 -10.54 -4.95
C LEU A 90 -19.19 -10.01 -5.36
N GLU A 91 -18.64 -9.04 -4.63
CA GLU A 91 -17.29 -8.52 -4.89
C GLU A 91 -16.23 -9.61 -4.73
N GLN A 92 -16.26 -10.37 -3.63
CA GLN A 92 -15.29 -11.46 -3.41
C GLN A 92 -15.32 -12.49 -4.55
N GLU A 93 -16.50 -12.92 -4.96
CA GLU A 93 -16.63 -13.91 -6.04
C GLU A 93 -16.28 -13.29 -7.41
N ALA A 94 -16.64 -12.03 -7.65
CA ALA A 94 -16.30 -11.31 -8.86
C ALA A 94 -14.78 -11.16 -9.07
N TYR A 95 -14.01 -11.01 -7.99
CA TYR A 95 -12.55 -10.85 -8.04
C TYR A 95 -11.78 -12.16 -7.84
N ARG A 96 -12.46 -13.28 -7.56
CA ARG A 96 -11.82 -14.59 -7.41
C ARG A 96 -11.21 -15.07 -8.72
N LEU A 97 -9.93 -15.43 -8.69
CA LEU A 97 -9.24 -16.02 -9.84
C LEU A 97 -9.79 -17.41 -10.15
N LEU A 98 -10.21 -17.60 -11.38
CA LEU A 98 -10.66 -18.86 -11.93
C LEU A 98 -9.75 -19.24 -13.11
N LYS A 99 -9.52 -20.55 -13.28
CA LYS A 99 -8.77 -21.07 -14.42
C LYS A 99 -9.73 -21.24 -15.60
N PHE A 100 -9.44 -20.58 -16.71
CA PHE A 100 -10.16 -20.72 -17.97
C PHE A 100 -9.25 -21.30 -19.02
N ARG A 101 -9.83 -21.94 -20.04
CA ARG A 101 -9.09 -22.44 -21.20
C ARG A 101 -9.50 -21.65 -22.43
N GLU A 102 -8.57 -20.91 -23.02
CA GLU A 102 -8.81 -20.02 -24.16
C GLU A 102 -7.77 -20.32 -25.24
N ASN A 103 -8.19 -20.60 -26.48
CA ASN A 103 -7.30 -20.95 -27.60
C ASN A 103 -6.31 -22.11 -27.35
N GLY A 104 -6.66 -23.01 -26.42
CA GLY A 104 -5.82 -24.15 -26.05
C GLY A 104 -4.89 -23.90 -24.85
N GLU A 105 -4.70 -22.64 -24.45
CA GLU A 105 -3.89 -22.23 -23.30
C GLU A 105 -4.75 -22.04 -22.04
N GLU A 106 -4.17 -22.31 -20.87
CA GLU A 106 -4.80 -22.02 -19.58
C GLU A 106 -4.51 -20.57 -19.17
N VAL A 107 -5.55 -19.78 -18.97
CA VAL A 107 -5.46 -18.39 -18.50
C VAL A 107 -6.19 -18.28 -17.17
N GLU A 108 -5.54 -17.71 -16.17
CA GLU A 108 -6.16 -17.39 -14.87
C GLU A 108 -6.64 -15.94 -14.88
N LEU A 109 -7.93 -15.73 -14.67
CA LEU A 109 -8.50 -14.38 -14.55
C LEU A 109 -9.69 -14.34 -13.58
N PRO A 110 -10.04 -13.16 -13.03
CA PRO A 110 -11.21 -13.02 -12.19
C PRO A 110 -12.52 -13.37 -12.92
N ALA A 111 -13.51 -13.88 -12.19
CA ALA A 111 -14.82 -14.24 -12.74
C ALA A 111 -15.49 -13.06 -13.49
N SER A 112 -15.44 -11.86 -12.91
CA SER A 112 -15.97 -10.63 -13.53
C SER A 112 -15.34 -10.33 -14.88
N GLN A 113 -14.01 -10.42 -14.97
CA GLN A 113 -13.27 -10.18 -16.21
C GLN A 113 -13.60 -11.24 -17.27
N ALA A 114 -13.79 -12.51 -16.85
CA ALA A 114 -14.11 -13.60 -17.75
C ALA A 114 -15.51 -13.44 -18.36
N VAL A 115 -16.49 -13.03 -17.54
CA VAL A 115 -17.84 -12.74 -18.01
C VAL A 115 -17.83 -11.61 -19.04
N VAL A 116 -17.16 -10.49 -18.75
CA VAL A 116 -17.06 -9.36 -19.70
C VAL A 116 -16.37 -9.77 -20.99
N ARG A 117 -15.24 -10.51 -20.91
CA ARG A 117 -14.53 -11.00 -22.10
C ARG A 117 -15.40 -11.94 -22.93
N SER A 118 -16.11 -12.87 -22.29
CA SER A 118 -17.00 -13.80 -22.99
C SER A 118 -18.16 -13.09 -23.69
N ALA A 119 -18.72 -12.04 -23.07
CA ALA A 119 -19.77 -11.22 -23.66
C ALA A 119 -19.26 -10.46 -24.90
N ILE A 120 -18.05 -9.90 -24.84
CA ILE A 120 -17.40 -9.26 -25.98
C ILE A 120 -17.14 -10.28 -27.10
N MET A 121 -16.61 -11.46 -26.79
CA MET A 121 -16.35 -12.50 -27.80
C MET A 121 -17.65 -13.00 -28.47
N SER A 122 -18.74 -13.11 -27.71
CA SER A 122 -20.08 -13.44 -28.25
C SER A 122 -20.61 -12.33 -29.16
N ALA A 123 -20.41 -11.06 -28.78
CA ALA A 123 -20.77 -9.90 -29.61
C ALA A 123 -19.99 -9.87 -30.93
N LEU A 124 -18.68 -10.12 -30.89
CA LEU A 124 -17.81 -10.19 -32.07
C LEU A 124 -18.22 -11.32 -33.04
N LYS A 125 -18.77 -12.43 -32.52
CA LYS A 125 -19.31 -13.53 -33.31
C LYS A 125 -20.70 -13.25 -33.93
N GLY A 126 -21.27 -12.06 -33.73
CA GLY A 126 -22.53 -11.65 -34.34
C GLY A 126 -23.79 -11.89 -33.50
N ASN A 127 -23.66 -12.25 -32.22
CA ASN A 127 -24.83 -12.36 -31.34
C ASN A 127 -25.42 -10.98 -31.05
N ARG A 128 -26.61 -10.70 -31.59
CA ARG A 128 -27.29 -9.39 -31.47
C ARG A 128 -27.56 -8.97 -30.02
N LEU A 129 -27.90 -9.90 -29.13
CA LEU A 129 -28.15 -9.58 -27.72
C LEU A 129 -26.85 -9.19 -27.01
N SER A 130 -25.76 -9.92 -27.26
CA SER A 130 -24.44 -9.59 -26.71
C SER A 130 -23.91 -8.27 -27.29
N GLN A 131 -24.09 -8.01 -28.59
CA GLN A 131 -23.71 -6.73 -29.21
C GLN A 131 -24.42 -5.55 -28.56
N ARG A 132 -25.75 -5.64 -28.42
CA ARG A 132 -26.56 -4.61 -27.77
C ARG A 132 -26.10 -4.35 -26.34
N TYR A 133 -25.94 -5.41 -25.53
CA TYR A 133 -25.48 -5.30 -24.14
C TYR A 133 -24.12 -4.60 -24.04
N VAL A 134 -23.15 -4.98 -24.89
CA VAL A 134 -21.80 -4.40 -24.87
C VAL A 134 -21.83 -2.93 -25.29
N ILE A 135 -22.56 -2.58 -26.36
CA ILE A 135 -22.69 -1.19 -26.83
C ILE A 135 -23.34 -0.31 -25.77
N GLU A 136 -24.49 -0.73 -25.22
CA GLU A 136 -25.18 0.03 -24.16
C GLU A 136 -24.28 0.22 -22.93
N HIS A 137 -23.52 -0.79 -22.53
CA HIS A 137 -22.60 -0.67 -21.41
C HIS A 137 -21.45 0.30 -21.69
N LEU A 138 -20.92 0.33 -22.92
CA LEU A 138 -19.88 1.28 -23.34
C LEU A 138 -20.43 2.71 -23.36
N GLU A 139 -21.60 2.93 -23.95
CA GLU A 139 -22.27 4.23 -23.96
C GLU A 139 -22.55 4.74 -22.54
N GLN A 140 -23.00 3.88 -21.63
CA GLN A 140 -23.18 4.24 -20.21
C GLN A 140 -21.86 4.65 -19.54
N LYS A 141 -20.77 3.91 -19.80
CA LYS A 141 -19.44 4.26 -19.26
C LYS A 141 -18.90 5.56 -19.85
N GLU A 142 -19.11 5.79 -21.14
CA GLU A 142 -18.73 7.04 -21.81
C GLU A 142 -19.56 8.22 -21.30
N ALA A 143 -20.88 8.08 -21.21
CA ALA A 143 -21.78 9.09 -20.67
C ALA A 143 -21.42 9.43 -19.21
N ALA A 144 -21.14 8.43 -18.38
CA ALA A 144 -20.69 8.65 -17.00
C ALA A 144 -19.34 9.40 -16.94
N ARG A 145 -18.38 9.03 -17.80
CA ARG A 145 -17.09 9.74 -17.90
C ARG A 145 -17.28 11.19 -18.38
N GLN A 146 -18.13 11.42 -19.37
CA GLN A 146 -18.45 12.76 -19.87
C GLN A 146 -19.14 13.60 -18.79
N GLN A 147 -20.07 13.01 -18.04
CA GLN A 147 -20.75 13.69 -16.95
C GLN A 147 -19.78 14.12 -15.85
N LEU A 148 -18.86 13.24 -15.43
CA LEU A 148 -17.80 13.59 -14.47
C LEU A 148 -16.88 14.69 -15.03
N LYS A 149 -16.61 14.70 -16.33
CA LYS A 149 -15.81 15.74 -16.99
C LYS A 149 -16.52 17.09 -16.95
N ILE A 150 -17.81 17.13 -17.29
CA ILE A 150 -18.66 18.33 -17.23
C ILE A 150 -18.75 18.85 -15.79
N GLU A 151 -18.99 17.97 -14.83
CA GLU A 151 -19.09 18.32 -13.41
C GLU A 151 -17.78 18.94 -12.91
N ARG A 152 -16.65 18.28 -13.20
CA ARG A 152 -15.32 18.80 -12.86
C ARG A 152 -15.05 20.15 -13.50
N TYR A 153 -15.36 20.31 -14.78
CA TYR A 153 -15.21 21.57 -15.50
C TYR A 153 -16.00 22.69 -14.83
N ARG A 154 -17.30 22.48 -14.58
CA ARG A 154 -18.18 23.48 -13.93
C ARG A 154 -17.69 23.86 -12.54
N ARG A 155 -17.26 22.87 -11.75
CA ARG A 155 -16.71 23.11 -10.41
C ARG A 155 -15.45 23.99 -10.46
N LEU A 156 -14.53 23.69 -11.35
CA LEU A 156 -13.28 24.45 -11.49
C LEU A 156 -13.50 25.83 -12.11
N GLU A 157 -14.44 25.95 -13.04
CA GLU A 157 -14.86 27.24 -13.59
C GLU A 157 -15.46 28.16 -12.51
N ALA A 158 -16.33 27.62 -11.65
CA ALA A 158 -16.84 28.34 -10.50
C ALA A 158 -15.73 28.77 -9.55
N ALA A 159 -14.86 27.85 -9.13
CA ALA A 159 -13.73 28.16 -8.25
C ALA A 159 -12.80 29.25 -8.84
N LYS A 160 -12.52 29.20 -10.15
CA LYS A 160 -11.71 30.21 -10.84
C LYS A 160 -12.39 31.57 -10.82
N ARG A 161 -13.68 31.63 -11.18
CA ARG A 161 -14.46 32.87 -11.19
C ARG A 161 -14.54 33.50 -9.82
N ASP A 162 -14.92 32.72 -8.81
CA ASP A 162 -15.10 33.20 -7.43
C ASP A 162 -13.76 33.67 -6.85
N GLY A 163 -12.69 32.91 -7.09
CA GLY A 163 -11.34 33.30 -6.69
C GLY A 163 -10.88 34.62 -7.33
N GLN A 164 -11.13 34.82 -8.63
CA GLN A 164 -10.80 36.07 -9.31
C GLN A 164 -11.57 37.27 -8.73
N GLN A 165 -12.84 37.08 -8.35
CA GLN A 165 -13.64 38.13 -7.72
C GLN A 165 -13.08 38.51 -6.34
N VAL A 166 -12.67 37.52 -5.54
CA VAL A 166 -12.04 37.74 -4.23
C VAL A 166 -10.74 38.53 -4.38
N LEU A 167 -9.86 38.12 -5.30
CA LEU A 167 -8.59 38.83 -5.55
C LEU A 167 -8.83 40.27 -6.03
N ALA A 168 -9.77 40.47 -6.96
CA ALA A 168 -10.12 41.81 -7.44
C ALA A 168 -10.67 42.71 -6.32
N ALA A 169 -11.46 42.16 -5.39
CA ALA A 169 -11.98 42.89 -4.23
C ALA A 169 -10.86 43.26 -3.23
N CYS A 170 -9.92 42.35 -2.96
CA CYS A 170 -8.76 42.62 -2.11
C CYS A 170 -7.86 43.70 -2.72
N GLY A 171 -7.57 43.61 -4.02
CA GLY A 171 -6.77 44.60 -4.74
C GLY A 171 -7.36 46.01 -4.68
N ARG A 172 -8.68 46.16 -4.80
CA ARG A 172 -9.37 47.46 -4.67
C ARG A 172 -9.34 48.03 -3.25
N SER A 173 -9.32 47.16 -2.24
CA SER A 173 -9.38 47.55 -0.83
C SER A 173 -8.02 47.63 -0.15
N GLY A 174 -6.92 47.30 -0.85
CA GLY A 174 -5.56 47.28 -0.31
C GLY A 174 -5.34 46.22 0.78
N LYS A 175 -6.24 45.23 0.89
CA LYS A 175 -6.11 44.14 1.86
C LYS A 175 -5.15 43.08 1.34
N PRO A 176 -4.43 42.36 2.22
CA PRO A 176 -3.59 41.26 1.80
C PRO A 176 -4.42 40.20 1.05
N GLU A 177 -3.86 39.68 -0.03
CA GLU A 177 -4.52 38.63 -0.80
C GLU A 177 -4.66 37.36 0.05
N PRO A 178 -5.87 36.76 0.12
CA PRO A 178 -6.07 35.52 0.85
C PRO A 178 -5.40 34.34 0.13
N GLU A 179 -5.01 33.33 0.89
CA GLU A 179 -4.52 32.08 0.33
C GLU A 179 -5.69 31.27 -0.24
N LEU A 180 -5.89 31.37 -1.56
CA LEU A 180 -6.92 30.64 -2.29
C LEU A 180 -6.40 29.27 -2.77
N LEU A 181 -7.20 28.23 -2.53
CA LEU A 181 -6.88 26.84 -2.90
C LEU A 181 -8.03 26.20 -3.69
N PRO A 182 -7.86 25.95 -5.00
CA PRO A 182 -6.73 26.36 -5.83
C PRO A 182 -6.75 27.86 -6.12
N HIS A 183 -5.56 28.42 -6.40
CA HIS A 183 -5.46 29.78 -6.91
C HIS A 183 -6.11 29.87 -8.31
N PRO A 184 -6.86 30.92 -8.66
CA PRO A 184 -7.54 31.01 -9.95
C PRO A 184 -6.61 30.87 -11.17
N ASP A 185 -5.39 31.42 -11.10
CA ASP A 185 -4.39 31.29 -12.18
C ASP A 185 -3.82 29.86 -12.34
N ASP A 186 -3.99 29.00 -11.34
CA ASP A 186 -3.62 27.58 -11.45
C ASP A 186 -4.73 26.72 -12.05
N VAL A 187 -5.91 27.29 -12.31
CA VAL A 187 -7.03 26.58 -12.90
C VAL A 187 -7.02 26.77 -14.42
N ILE A 188 -6.70 25.70 -15.15
CA ILE A 188 -6.64 25.68 -16.61
C ILE A 188 -7.91 25.00 -17.14
N LEU A 189 -8.64 25.74 -17.97
CA LEU A 189 -9.90 25.32 -18.58
C LEU A 189 -9.76 25.40 -20.09
N ASP A 190 -10.08 24.32 -20.78
CA ASP A 190 -10.23 24.30 -22.23
C ASP A 190 -11.72 24.15 -22.56
N PRO A 191 -12.38 25.22 -23.03
CA PRO A 191 -13.82 25.21 -23.30
C PRO A 191 -14.19 24.31 -24.49
N ASN A 192 -13.25 23.99 -25.39
CA ASN A 192 -13.53 23.19 -26.58
C ASN A 192 -13.52 21.69 -26.26
N THR A 193 -12.59 21.27 -25.40
CA THR A 193 -12.45 19.86 -25.03
C THR A 193 -13.12 19.52 -23.70
N LEU A 194 -13.57 20.52 -22.94
CA LEU A 194 -13.99 20.42 -21.54
C LEU A 194 -12.88 19.86 -20.62
N ASP A 195 -11.61 19.94 -21.03
CA ASP A 195 -10.51 19.59 -20.13
C ASP A 195 -10.38 20.66 -19.03
N ALA A 196 -10.22 20.20 -17.80
CA ALA A 196 -10.17 21.07 -16.62
C ALA A 196 -9.17 20.51 -15.61
N ARG A 197 -8.06 21.23 -15.42
CA ARG A 197 -6.95 20.80 -14.56
C ARG A 197 -6.47 21.92 -13.65
N VAL A 198 -5.91 21.52 -12.52
CA VAL A 198 -5.27 22.41 -11.55
C VAL A 198 -3.77 22.14 -11.61
N ILE A 199 -2.97 23.16 -11.90
CA ILE A 199 -1.50 23.05 -12.02
C ILE A 199 -0.75 23.47 -10.75
N GLY A 200 -1.47 23.94 -9.73
CA GLY A 200 -0.92 24.31 -8.44
C GLY A 200 -1.64 23.69 -7.25
N PRO A 201 -1.36 24.16 -6.02
CA PRO A 201 -1.87 23.52 -4.82
C PRO A 201 -3.39 23.63 -4.76
N SER A 202 -4.04 22.48 -4.61
CA SER A 202 -5.49 22.34 -4.45
C SER A 202 -5.89 22.04 -2.99
N SER A 203 -4.91 21.85 -2.11
CA SER A 203 -5.10 21.57 -0.69
C SER A 203 -4.05 22.25 0.17
N ALA A 204 -4.35 22.45 1.45
CA ALA A 204 -3.40 23.06 2.40
C ALA A 204 -2.10 22.23 2.53
N ALA A 205 -2.18 20.91 2.37
CA ALA A 205 -1.00 20.05 2.38
C ALA A 205 -0.12 20.27 1.13
N GLU A 206 -0.72 20.44 -0.04
CA GLU A 206 0.01 20.80 -1.27
C GLU A 206 0.61 22.20 -1.21
N ALA A 207 -0.12 23.15 -0.62
CA ALA A 207 0.34 24.51 -0.42
C ALA A 207 1.59 24.55 0.47
N ARG A 208 1.57 23.82 1.60
CA ARG A 208 2.74 23.63 2.48
C ARG A 208 3.93 23.03 1.74
N ARG A 209 3.72 22.02 0.88
CA ARG A 209 4.81 21.46 0.05
C ARG A 209 5.38 22.49 -0.92
N CYS A 210 4.54 23.31 -1.53
CA CYS A 210 4.99 24.39 -2.40
C CYS A 210 5.79 25.45 -1.62
N ALA A 211 5.30 25.87 -0.45
CA ALA A 211 5.97 26.83 0.42
C ALA A 211 7.35 26.32 0.88
N HIS A 212 7.43 25.07 1.33
CA HIS A 212 8.69 24.44 1.70
C HIS A 212 9.68 24.44 0.53
N ARG A 213 9.21 24.13 -0.68
CA ARG A 213 10.07 24.11 -1.85
C ARG A 213 10.53 25.50 -2.30
N ILE A 214 9.68 26.52 -2.18
CA ILE A 214 10.06 27.93 -2.41
C ILE A 214 11.21 28.30 -1.46
N ALA A 215 11.08 27.95 -0.18
CA ALA A 215 12.12 28.22 0.81
C ALA A 215 13.41 27.41 0.53
N LEU A 216 13.27 26.13 0.17
CA LEU A 216 14.41 25.29 -0.21
C LEU A 216 15.14 25.84 -1.45
N ARG A 217 14.43 26.29 -2.49
CA ARG A 217 15.02 26.98 -3.64
C ARG A 217 15.86 28.18 -3.20
N ALA A 218 15.31 29.06 -2.36
CA ALA A 218 16.02 30.24 -1.86
C ALA A 218 17.27 29.85 -1.04
N HIS A 219 17.14 28.85 -0.17
CA HIS A 219 18.24 28.30 0.61
C HIS A 219 19.38 27.74 -0.27
N LEU A 220 19.04 27.03 -1.35
CA LEU A 220 20.02 26.50 -2.30
C LEU A 220 20.72 27.60 -3.10
N LEU A 221 20.01 28.68 -3.48
CA LEU A 221 20.64 29.86 -4.09
C LEU A 221 21.61 30.53 -3.13
N HIS A 222 21.26 30.63 -1.84
CA HIS A 222 22.17 31.15 -0.82
C HIS A 222 23.43 30.29 -0.68
N ARG A 223 23.28 28.96 -0.63
CA ARG A 223 24.43 28.02 -0.65
C ARG A 223 25.27 28.17 -1.90
N ALA A 224 24.65 28.33 -3.06
CA ALA A 224 25.35 28.53 -4.33
C ALA A 224 26.22 29.80 -4.28
N ALA A 225 25.65 30.93 -3.87
CA ALA A 225 26.35 32.20 -3.76
C ALA A 225 27.48 32.15 -2.71
N HIS A 226 27.25 31.52 -1.55
CA HIS A 226 28.28 31.35 -0.53
C HIS A 226 29.44 30.47 -1.02
N ALA A 227 29.13 29.35 -1.69
CA ALA A 227 30.13 28.46 -2.25
C ALA A 227 30.96 29.13 -3.37
N ASP A 228 30.34 29.95 -4.20
CA ASP A 228 31.02 30.70 -5.26
C ASP A 228 31.96 31.78 -4.68
N ARG A 229 31.50 32.54 -3.66
CA ARG A 229 32.29 33.63 -3.05
C ARG A 229 33.39 33.15 -2.10
N TYR A 230 33.12 32.10 -1.32
CA TYR A 230 33.97 31.68 -0.19
C TYR A 230 34.43 30.23 -0.24
N GLY A 231 33.97 29.46 -1.23
CA GLY A 231 34.41 28.09 -1.42
C GLY A 231 35.89 28.04 -1.78
N ALA A 232 36.61 27.11 -1.17
CA ALA A 232 37.95 26.78 -1.65
C ALA A 232 37.81 26.21 -3.05
N THR A 233 38.38 26.87 -4.06
CA THR A 233 38.65 26.26 -5.36
C THR A 233 39.40 24.96 -5.11
N ARG A 234 38.70 23.82 -5.14
CA ARG A 234 39.36 22.53 -5.26
C ARG A 234 40.07 22.55 -6.60
N SER A 235 41.38 22.73 -6.52
CA SER A 235 42.35 22.45 -7.57
C SER A 235 41.92 21.21 -8.36
N GLY A 236 41.82 21.35 -9.68
CA GLY A 236 41.67 20.24 -10.62
C GLY A 236 40.23 19.93 -11.03
N SER A 237 39.92 20.24 -12.28
CA SER A 237 38.90 19.59 -13.14
C SER A 237 37.41 19.96 -13.08
N SER A 238 36.98 21.10 -12.53
CA SER A 238 35.58 21.56 -12.71
C SER A 238 35.43 22.94 -13.36
N ILE A 239 36.53 23.53 -13.84
CA ILE A 239 36.50 24.80 -14.59
C ILE A 239 35.85 24.63 -15.98
N ALA A 240 35.71 23.39 -16.49
CA ALA A 240 35.13 23.17 -17.82
C ALA A 240 33.59 23.26 -17.89
N THR A 241 32.85 23.28 -16.76
CA THR A 241 31.38 23.46 -16.82
C THR A 241 30.80 24.49 -15.86
N GLY A 242 31.57 25.05 -14.91
CA GLY A 242 31.22 26.29 -14.17
C GLY A 242 29.89 26.29 -13.38
N ARG A 243 29.23 25.14 -13.20
CA ARG A 243 27.88 25.05 -12.60
C ARG A 243 27.98 24.65 -11.13
N SER A 244 27.66 25.56 -10.22
CA SER A 244 27.40 25.23 -8.82
C SER A 244 26.24 24.24 -8.75
N GLY A 245 26.46 23.03 -8.22
CA GLY A 245 25.40 22.00 -8.12
C GLY A 245 24.17 22.48 -7.35
N TRP A 246 24.37 23.39 -6.38
CA TRP A 246 23.30 24.04 -5.64
C TRP A 246 22.42 24.94 -6.51
N LEU A 247 23.02 25.66 -7.47
CA LEU A 247 22.29 26.51 -8.41
C LEU A 247 21.40 25.67 -9.35
N LEU A 248 21.94 24.55 -9.87
CA LEU A 248 21.16 23.63 -10.70
C LEU A 248 19.97 23.04 -9.93
N LEU A 249 20.20 22.59 -8.70
CA LEU A 249 19.12 22.08 -7.85
C LEU A 249 18.07 23.16 -7.56
N ALA A 250 18.47 24.40 -7.29
CA ALA A 250 17.54 25.51 -7.11
C ALA A 250 16.69 25.74 -8.37
N GLN A 251 17.28 25.67 -9.56
CA GLN A 251 16.56 25.83 -10.83
C GLN A 251 15.57 24.69 -11.06
N VAL A 252 15.94 23.44 -10.77
CA VAL A 252 15.03 22.28 -10.84
C VAL A 252 13.85 22.45 -9.88
N LEU A 253 14.12 22.87 -8.64
CA LEU A 253 13.06 23.15 -7.67
C LEU A 253 12.15 24.28 -8.12
N ASN A 254 12.69 25.31 -8.78
CA ASN A 254 11.93 26.40 -9.36
C ASN A 254 10.99 25.90 -10.47
N LEU A 255 11.52 25.14 -11.44
CA LEU A 255 10.75 24.69 -12.61
C LEU A 255 9.58 23.78 -12.26
N GLY A 256 9.67 22.99 -11.20
CA GLY A 256 8.53 22.19 -10.80
C GLY A 256 7.42 23.00 -10.11
N LEU A 257 7.64 24.27 -9.74
CA LEU A 257 6.63 25.09 -9.06
C LEU A 257 5.53 25.47 -10.05
N PRO A 258 4.29 25.71 -9.58
CA PRO A 258 3.27 26.31 -10.42
C PRO A 258 3.81 27.62 -11.01
N PRO A 259 3.54 27.96 -12.29
CA PRO A 259 4.14 29.10 -12.98
C PRO A 259 4.12 30.41 -12.17
N ARG A 260 3.03 30.71 -11.47
CA ARG A 260 2.89 31.89 -10.60
C ARG A 260 3.90 31.95 -9.44
N LEU A 261 4.35 30.80 -8.95
CA LEU A 261 5.29 30.69 -7.83
C LEU A 261 6.75 30.55 -8.28
N GLN A 262 6.98 30.47 -9.60
CA GLN A 262 8.33 30.44 -10.16
C GLN A 262 8.96 31.83 -10.08
N TRP A 263 10.24 31.86 -9.76
CA TRP A 263 11.08 33.03 -9.95
C TRP A 263 11.55 33.09 -11.40
N THR A 264 11.62 34.31 -11.94
CA THR A 264 12.30 34.57 -13.21
C THR A 264 13.82 34.44 -13.05
N ASP A 265 14.54 34.35 -14.16
CA ASP A 265 16.01 34.37 -14.13
C ASP A 265 16.55 35.66 -13.49
N GLN A 266 15.85 36.79 -13.67
CA GLN A 266 16.19 38.06 -13.04
C GLN A 266 16.00 38.00 -11.52
N ASP A 267 14.93 37.38 -11.03
CA ASP A 267 14.68 37.21 -9.59
C ASP A 267 15.75 36.31 -8.96
N MET A 268 16.10 35.20 -9.62
CA MET A 268 17.15 34.31 -9.14
C MET A 268 18.51 35.00 -9.12
N THR A 269 18.85 35.75 -10.17
CA THR A 269 20.09 36.53 -10.26
C THR A 269 20.16 37.58 -9.18
N SER A 270 19.07 38.33 -8.96
CA SER A 270 18.97 39.32 -7.91
C SER A 270 19.10 38.69 -6.51
N ALA A 271 18.52 37.51 -6.29
CA ALA A 271 18.70 36.75 -5.06
C ALA A 271 20.16 36.32 -4.86
N LEU A 272 20.81 35.77 -5.89
CA LEU A 272 22.23 35.40 -5.85
C LEU A 272 23.12 36.60 -5.50
N MET A 273 22.91 37.76 -6.13
CA MET A 273 23.67 38.98 -5.82
C MET A 273 23.47 39.43 -4.37
N ARG A 274 22.23 39.40 -3.86
CA ARG A 274 21.93 39.73 -2.46
C ARG A 274 22.64 38.78 -1.49
N TYR A 275 22.58 37.48 -1.74
CA TYR A 275 23.28 36.50 -0.90
C TYR A 275 24.80 36.62 -1.01
N ALA A 276 25.31 36.87 -2.22
CA ALA A 276 26.73 37.07 -2.45
C ALA A 276 27.24 38.32 -1.73
N ALA A 277 26.42 39.33 -1.45
CA ALA A 277 26.85 40.51 -0.71
C ALA A 277 27.09 40.26 0.80
N LEU A 278 26.47 39.22 1.38
CA LEU A 278 26.55 38.93 2.82
C LEU A 278 27.98 38.57 3.28
N PRO A 279 28.41 39.00 4.47
CA PRO A 279 29.67 38.56 5.06
C PRO A 279 29.71 37.04 5.28
N LYS A 280 30.90 36.43 5.17
CA LYS A 280 31.09 34.97 5.27
C LYS A 280 30.44 34.36 6.52
N ARG A 281 30.64 34.96 7.68
CA ARG A 281 30.11 34.46 8.97
C ARG A 281 28.59 34.49 9.01
N ASP A 282 27.99 35.61 8.61
CA ASP A 282 26.53 35.78 8.60
C ASP A 282 25.87 34.87 7.58
N SER A 283 26.46 34.77 6.39
CA SER A 283 26.01 33.87 5.33
C SER A 283 26.06 32.40 5.78
N ALA A 284 27.15 31.96 6.41
CA ALA A 284 27.28 30.59 6.90
C ALA A 284 26.24 30.28 7.99
N ARG A 285 26.06 31.18 8.95
CA ARG A 285 25.06 31.05 10.02
C ARG A 285 23.64 30.95 9.45
N GLN A 286 23.28 31.84 8.53
CA GLN A 286 21.95 31.81 7.90
C GLN A 286 21.70 30.52 7.11
N ILE A 287 22.71 30.03 6.39
CA ILE A 287 22.62 28.74 5.69
C ILE A 287 22.39 27.59 6.69
N GLU A 288 23.13 27.54 7.79
CA GLU A 288 22.98 26.47 8.76
C GLU A 288 21.58 26.48 9.42
N THR A 289 21.18 27.63 9.96
CA THR A 289 19.86 27.80 10.61
C THR A 289 18.70 27.48 9.67
N GLU A 290 18.75 27.98 8.42
CA GLU A 290 17.69 27.73 7.44
C GLU A 290 17.67 26.26 6.98
N GLY A 291 18.84 25.62 6.87
CA GLY A 291 18.95 24.21 6.57
C GLY A 291 18.32 23.32 7.63
N GLU A 292 18.55 23.61 8.91
CA GLU A 292 17.95 22.90 10.04
C GLU A 292 16.42 23.07 10.07
N ARG A 293 15.94 24.31 9.89
CA ARG A 293 14.51 24.62 9.81
C ARG A 293 13.82 23.81 8.71
N LEU A 294 14.39 23.82 7.51
CA LEU A 294 13.85 23.08 6.36
C LEU A 294 13.88 21.56 6.59
N ALA A 295 14.95 21.02 7.18
CA ALA A 295 15.03 19.60 7.49
C ALA A 295 13.93 19.18 8.48
N HIS A 296 13.66 20.00 9.50
CA HIS A 296 12.59 19.75 10.47
C HIS A 296 11.19 19.80 9.83
N GLU A 297 10.92 20.82 9.01
CA GLU A 297 9.66 20.93 8.26
C GLU A 297 9.41 19.74 7.33
N TRP A 298 10.46 19.28 6.65
CA TRP A 298 10.37 18.12 5.77
C TRP A 298 10.01 16.83 6.52
N GLN A 299 10.59 16.62 7.69
CA GLN A 299 10.25 15.49 8.55
C GLN A 299 8.79 15.54 9.01
N ALA A 300 8.32 16.72 9.43
CA ALA A 300 6.93 16.92 9.85
C ALA A 300 5.91 16.72 8.71
N MET A 301 6.28 16.97 7.45
CA MET A 301 5.42 16.70 6.28
C MET A 301 5.41 15.23 5.86
N LYS A 302 6.48 14.49 6.17
CA LYS A 302 6.59 13.05 5.85
C LYS A 302 5.79 12.17 6.79
N SER A 303 5.58 12.60 8.04
CA SER A 303 4.76 11.83 8.98
C SER A 303 3.32 11.73 8.47
N LEU A 304 2.84 10.50 8.34
CA LEU A 304 1.43 10.24 8.06
C LEU A 304 0.56 10.87 9.15
N PRO A 305 -0.66 11.34 8.83
CA PRO A 305 -1.64 11.65 9.87
C PRO A 305 -1.76 10.42 10.78
N PRO A 306 -1.69 10.57 12.12
CA PRO A 306 -1.65 9.43 13.04
C PRO A 306 -2.86 8.51 12.89
N GLU A 307 -4.00 9.06 12.45
CA GLU A 307 -5.20 8.31 12.12
C GLU A 307 -5.03 7.44 10.86
N LEU A 308 -4.42 7.99 9.80
CA LEU A 308 -4.13 7.24 8.58
C LEU A 308 -3.05 6.19 8.82
N GLU A 309 -2.07 6.49 9.67
CA GLU A 309 -1.04 5.55 10.09
C GLU A 309 -1.63 4.38 10.89
N ARG A 310 -2.59 4.65 11.78
CA ARG A 310 -3.37 3.62 12.48
C ARG A 310 -4.21 2.79 11.52
N GLN A 311 -4.96 3.42 10.63
CA GLN A 311 -5.81 2.72 9.64
C GLN A 311 -4.97 1.87 8.69
N ILE A 312 -3.81 2.36 8.24
CA ILE A 312 -2.87 1.59 7.42
C ILE A 312 -2.28 0.42 8.22
N LYS A 313 -1.93 0.62 9.50
CA LYS A 313 -1.45 -0.47 10.37
C LYS A 313 -2.53 -1.52 10.64
N GLU A 314 -3.79 -1.11 10.84
CA GLU A 314 -4.94 -1.99 10.98
C GLU A 314 -5.21 -2.78 9.69
N LEU A 315 -5.20 -2.11 8.53
CA LEU A 315 -5.36 -2.74 7.22
C LEU A 315 -4.22 -3.72 6.92
N ILE A 316 -2.97 -3.36 7.21
CA ILE A 316 -1.81 -4.26 7.08
C ILE A 316 -1.94 -5.46 8.02
N GLY A 317 -2.41 -5.25 9.26
CA GLY A 317 -2.68 -6.32 10.23
C GLY A 317 -3.80 -7.27 9.81
N GLN A 318 -4.81 -6.76 9.09
CA GLN A 318 -5.91 -7.57 8.54
C GLN A 318 -5.49 -8.37 7.29
N VAL A 319 -4.60 -7.83 6.47
CA VAL A 319 -4.16 -8.45 5.20
C VAL A 319 -2.96 -9.39 5.38
N MET A 320 -2.08 -9.14 6.37
CA MET A 320 -0.85 -9.89 6.61
C MET A 320 -0.68 -10.24 8.10
N PRO A 321 -1.45 -11.19 8.67
CA PRO A 321 -1.38 -11.52 10.09
C PRO A 321 -0.10 -12.26 10.53
N ALA A 322 0.91 -12.42 9.67
CA ALA A 322 2.06 -13.30 9.94
C ALA A 322 3.41 -12.77 9.43
N ALA A 323 3.67 -11.45 9.54
CA ALA A 323 4.97 -10.88 9.19
C ALA A 323 5.58 -9.98 10.28
N MET A 324 5.10 -10.07 11.52
CA MET A 324 5.67 -9.39 12.68
C MET A 324 5.68 -10.35 13.87
N ASP A 325 6.55 -11.36 13.80
CA ASP A 325 7.14 -12.08 14.94
C ASP A 325 8.65 -12.17 14.70
#